data_AF-G7Y3B4-F1
#
_entry.id   AF-G7Y3B4-F1
#
_cell.length_a   1.000
_cell.length_b   1.000
_cell.length_c   1.000
_cell.angle_alpha   90.00
_cell.angle_beta   90.00
_cell.angle_gamma   90.00
#
_symmetry.space_group_name_H-M   'P 1'
#
loop_
_entity.id
_entity.type
_entity.pdbx_description
1 polymer ?
#
loop_
_entity_poly.entity_id
_entity_poly.type
_entity_poly.pdbx_seq_one_letter_code
_entity_poly.pdbx_strand_id
1 'polypeptide(L)'
;MADESEETTVSIEDVVKSINEEQAIVMGGIDDRACCSFTKHLNLPDDVAAPDEYEEMTCSQCLRRCAFLCLYALSRKEQPWCMAFSTLLSSTQLVNGHVNIEPETKRPKLDGESNEPISSSLTNDCELLRIASDLEIQGFDFKKLQVKDLGLSDDSKVPSVFWSSGWRERLCRCPSCVTLYKHLNVSYLLDPEDTMEYYLDLGEKKAIEMEKEENEALSEALSELPHSVASHIAAGVNYMKETLEEFLKKKHESGCVITEAEIRALFEKLRQDQMFQ
;
A
#
# COMPACT_ATOMS: atom_id res chain seq x y z
N MET A 1 16.35 -5.33 -58.73
CA MET A 1 16.86 -4.50 -57.62
C MET A 1 15.72 -4.40 -56.64
N ALA A 2 15.75 -5.25 -55.62
CA ALA A 2 14.78 -5.24 -54.54
C ALA A 2 15.41 -4.43 -53.41
N ASP A 3 14.67 -3.43 -52.95
CA ASP A 3 15.00 -2.54 -51.85
C ASP A 3 14.70 -3.29 -50.55
N GLU A 4 15.73 -3.60 -49.76
CA GLU A 4 15.60 -4.21 -48.44
C GLU A 4 15.25 -3.10 -47.45
N SER A 5 13.97 -3.02 -47.07
CA SER A 5 13.53 -2.20 -45.95
C SER A 5 14.13 -2.75 -44.66
N GLU A 6 15.04 -2.00 -44.05
CA GLU A 6 15.55 -2.26 -42.70
C GLU A 6 14.38 -2.32 -41.71
N GLU A 7 14.07 -3.53 -41.28
CA GLU A 7 13.14 -3.78 -40.18
C GLU A 7 13.82 -3.34 -38.89
N THR A 8 13.52 -2.11 -38.44
CA THR A 8 13.98 -1.59 -37.15
C THR A 8 13.35 -2.40 -36.02
N THR A 9 14.03 -3.47 -35.64
CA THR A 9 13.70 -4.29 -34.49
C THR A 9 14.19 -3.57 -33.24
N VAL A 10 13.26 -3.05 -32.44
CA VAL A 10 13.57 -2.48 -31.12
C VAL A 10 13.69 -3.65 -30.14
N SER A 11 14.86 -3.83 -29.53
CA SER A 11 15.05 -4.87 -28.53
C SER A 11 14.39 -4.48 -27.21
N ILE A 12 13.86 -5.48 -26.49
CA ILE A 12 13.29 -5.27 -25.15
C ILE A 12 14.35 -4.65 -24.21
N GLU A 13 15.62 -4.97 -24.42
CA GLU A 13 16.74 -4.44 -23.64
C GLU A 13 16.91 -2.92 -23.84
N ASP A 14 16.61 -2.39 -25.02
CA ASP A 14 16.65 -0.95 -25.28
C ASP A 14 15.48 -0.21 -24.63
N VAL A 15 14.29 -0.85 -24.59
CA VAL A 15 13.12 -0.32 -23.88
C VAL A 15 13.39 -0.28 -22.37
N VAL A 16 13.88 -1.37 -21.78
CA VAL A 16 14.19 -1.44 -20.35
C VAL A 16 15.24 -0.40 -19.93
N LYS A 17 16.23 -0.12 -20.78
CA LYS A 17 17.23 0.93 -20.53
C LYS A 17 16.68 2.35 -20.65
N SER A 18 15.61 2.54 -21.40
CA SER A 18 14.98 3.85 -21.61
C SER A 18 13.98 4.23 -20.50
N ILE A 19 13.53 3.25 -19.71
CA ILE A 19 12.59 3.46 -18.60
C ILE A 19 13.35 4.08 -17.42
N ASN A 20 12.96 5.28 -17.02
CA ASN A 20 13.43 5.93 -15.79
C ASN A 20 12.86 5.15 -14.58
N GLU A 21 13.66 4.96 -13.53
CA GLU A 21 13.24 4.22 -12.31
C GLU A 21 11.99 4.85 -11.66
N GLU A 22 11.77 6.14 -11.85
CA GLU A 22 10.59 6.88 -11.37
C GLU A 22 9.29 6.61 -12.18
N GLN A 23 9.40 6.00 -13.37
CA GLN A 23 8.28 5.57 -14.20
C GLN A 23 8.06 4.05 -14.20
N ALA A 24 8.90 3.29 -13.50
CA ALA A 24 8.74 1.86 -13.36
C ALA A 24 7.63 1.54 -12.33
N ILE A 25 6.41 1.26 -12.80
CA ILE A 25 5.39 0.61 -11.98
C ILE A 25 5.71 -0.88 -11.94
N VAL A 26 6.12 -1.40 -10.78
CA VAL A 26 6.23 -2.85 -10.56
C VAL A 26 4.82 -3.42 -10.47
N MET A 27 4.27 -3.84 -11.61
CA MET A 27 3.10 -4.72 -11.64
C MET A 27 3.55 -6.09 -11.16
N GLY A 28 3.26 -6.43 -9.91
CA GLY A 28 3.48 -7.76 -9.37
C GLY A 28 2.80 -8.80 -10.25
N GLY A 29 3.58 -9.76 -10.75
CA GLY A 29 3.07 -10.87 -11.56
C GLY A 29 2.08 -11.72 -10.78
N ILE A 30 0.93 -12.01 -11.39
CA ILE A 30 0.04 -13.09 -10.97
C ILE A 30 0.65 -14.37 -11.53
N ASP A 31 1.36 -15.11 -10.69
CA ASP A 31 1.79 -16.47 -11.03
C ASP A 31 0.61 -17.44 -10.93
N ASP A 32 0.44 -18.19 -12.00
CA ASP A 32 -0.58 -19.20 -12.20
C ASP A 32 -0.59 -20.27 -11.10
N ARG A 33 -1.79 -20.53 -10.57
CA ARG A 33 -2.24 -21.84 -10.08
C ARG A 33 -1.48 -22.44 -8.88
N ALA A 34 -0.91 -21.60 -8.04
CA ALA A 34 -0.84 -21.84 -6.61
C ALA A 34 -1.43 -20.61 -5.93
N CYS A 35 -2.71 -20.69 -5.54
CA CYS A 35 -3.20 -19.81 -4.49
C CYS A 35 -2.45 -20.22 -3.22
N CYS A 36 -1.21 -19.74 -3.08
CA CYS A 36 -0.56 -19.62 -1.80
C CYS A 36 -1.45 -18.62 -1.07
N SER A 37 -2.44 -19.16 -0.36
CA SER A 37 -3.39 -18.36 0.40
C SER A 37 -2.55 -17.45 1.29
N PHE A 38 -2.47 -16.17 0.92
CA PHE A 38 -1.63 -15.15 1.55
C PHE A 38 -1.73 -15.24 3.09
N THR A 39 -2.93 -15.62 3.57
CA THR A 39 -3.31 -15.97 4.93
C THR A 39 -2.39 -16.93 5.70
N LYS A 40 -1.82 -17.98 5.08
CA LYS A 40 -0.95 -18.94 5.79
C LYS A 40 0.36 -18.31 6.26
N HIS A 41 0.88 -17.33 5.52
CA HIS A 41 2.07 -16.58 5.92
C HIS A 41 1.76 -15.47 6.93
N LEU A 42 0.49 -15.09 7.07
CA LEU A 42 0.04 -14.10 8.04
C LEU A 42 -0.15 -14.66 9.44
N ASN A 43 0.00 -15.98 9.60
CA ASN A 43 -0.06 -16.66 10.88
C ASN A 43 -1.35 -16.34 11.66
N LEU A 44 -2.45 -16.21 10.93
CA LEU A 44 -3.77 -16.01 11.50
C LEU A 44 -4.25 -17.34 12.10
N PRO A 45 -4.98 -17.30 13.24
CA PRO A 45 -5.69 -18.48 13.73
C PRO A 45 -6.57 -19.10 12.64
N ASP A 46 -6.71 -20.43 12.62
CA ASP A 46 -7.43 -21.17 11.56
C ASP A 46 -8.90 -20.73 11.40
N ASP A 47 -9.48 -20.13 12.43
CA ASP A 47 -10.86 -19.63 12.50
C ASP A 47 -10.99 -18.13 12.21
N VAL A 48 -9.89 -17.42 11.95
CA VAL A 48 -9.88 -15.96 11.76
C VAL A 48 -9.47 -15.61 10.33
N ALA A 49 -10.42 -15.06 9.57
CA ALA A 49 -10.14 -14.44 8.28
C ALA A 49 -9.47 -13.06 8.46
N ALA A 50 -8.74 -12.62 7.44
CA ALA A 50 -8.31 -11.23 7.36
C ALA A 50 -9.54 -10.31 7.37
N PRO A 51 -9.53 -9.18 8.09
CA PRO A 51 -10.61 -8.19 8.03
C PRO A 51 -10.79 -7.66 6.60
N ASP A 52 -12.04 -7.35 6.25
CA ASP A 52 -12.38 -6.77 4.94
C ASP A 52 -11.90 -5.32 4.80
N GLU A 53 -11.82 -4.58 5.92
CA GLU A 53 -11.41 -3.18 5.98
C GLU A 53 -10.19 -3.01 6.90
N TYR A 54 -9.08 -2.58 6.32
CA TYR A 54 -7.86 -2.18 7.02
C TYR A 54 -7.06 -1.18 6.17
N GLU A 55 -6.28 -0.33 6.82
CA GLU A 55 -5.45 0.68 6.15
C GLU A 55 -4.10 0.08 5.73
N GLU A 56 -3.42 -0.60 6.65
CA GLU A 56 -2.16 -1.29 6.37
C GLU A 56 -2.08 -2.61 7.14
N MET A 57 -1.17 -3.50 6.72
CA MET A 57 -0.91 -4.76 7.39
C MET A 57 0.57 -4.87 7.76
N THR A 58 0.85 -5.22 9.02
CA THR A 58 2.21 -5.58 9.45
C THR A 58 2.29 -7.08 9.67
N CYS A 59 3.18 -7.73 8.93
CA CYS A 59 3.31 -9.18 8.98
C CYS A 59 3.90 -9.68 10.32
N SER A 60 3.64 -10.95 10.64
CA SER A 60 4.19 -11.64 11.81
C SER A 60 5.70 -11.45 12.02
N GLN A 61 6.49 -11.45 10.93
CA GLN A 61 7.94 -11.27 10.99
C GLN A 61 8.34 -9.84 11.36
N CYS A 62 7.67 -8.85 10.75
CA CYS A 62 7.89 -7.44 11.07
C CYS A 62 7.47 -7.11 12.50
N LEU A 63 6.39 -7.71 13.01
CA LEU A 63 5.99 -7.57 14.41
C LEU A 63 7.00 -8.17 15.39
N ARG A 64 7.60 -9.33 15.05
CA ARG A 64 8.69 -9.90 15.85
C ARG A 64 9.92 -9.00 15.90
N ARG A 65 10.26 -8.37 14.77
CA ARG A 65 11.37 -7.40 14.69
C ARG A 65 11.05 -6.10 15.43
N CYS A 66 9.80 -5.65 15.35
CA CYS A 66 9.32 -4.39 15.89
C CYS A 66 8.27 -4.64 16.99
N ALA A 67 8.65 -5.34 18.06
CA ALA A 67 7.71 -5.78 19.10
C ALA A 67 6.98 -4.63 19.82
N PHE A 68 7.50 -3.40 19.76
CA PHE A 68 6.80 -2.23 20.29
C PHE A 68 5.46 -1.97 19.57
N LEU A 69 5.33 -2.37 18.29
CA LEU A 69 4.08 -2.24 17.53
C LEU A 69 2.96 -3.07 18.15
N CYS A 70 3.30 -4.21 18.75
CA CYS A 70 2.36 -5.04 19.47
C CYS A 70 1.67 -4.28 20.61
N LEU A 71 2.38 -3.37 21.29
CA LEU A 71 1.80 -2.55 22.35
C LEU A 71 0.68 -1.64 21.79
N TYR A 72 0.92 -1.01 20.64
CA TYR A 72 -0.10 -0.22 19.95
C TYR A 72 -1.28 -1.09 19.50
N ALA A 73 -1.01 -2.26 18.92
CA ALA A 73 -2.04 -3.20 18.49
C ALA A 73 -2.94 -3.65 19.67
N LEU A 74 -2.33 -3.95 20.81
CA LEU A 74 -3.03 -4.35 22.04
C LEU A 74 -3.85 -3.22 22.63
N SER A 75 -3.25 -2.04 22.80
CA SER A 75 -3.92 -0.85 23.34
C SER A 75 -5.16 -0.46 22.54
N ARG A 76 -5.11 -0.66 21.22
CA ARG A 76 -6.19 -0.29 20.30
C ARG A 76 -7.10 -1.43 19.88
N LYS A 77 -6.85 -2.62 20.42
CA LYS A 77 -7.63 -3.84 20.13
C LYS A 77 -7.66 -4.14 18.62
N GLU A 78 -6.54 -3.95 17.93
CA GLU A 78 -6.42 -4.26 16.51
C GLU A 78 -6.56 -5.79 16.30
N GLN A 79 -7.14 -6.19 15.17
CA GLN A 79 -7.36 -7.61 14.86
C GLN A 79 -6.08 -8.24 14.28
N PRO A 80 -5.82 -9.53 14.57
CA PRO A 80 -6.52 -10.44 15.48
C PRO A 80 -5.96 -10.39 16.92
N TRP A 81 -5.09 -9.42 17.22
CA TRP A 81 -4.34 -9.33 18.48
C TRP A 81 -5.24 -9.18 19.69
N CYS A 82 -6.35 -8.46 19.60
CA CYS A 82 -7.31 -8.39 20.71
C CYS A 82 -7.89 -9.78 21.09
N MET A 83 -8.12 -10.66 20.11
CA MET A 83 -8.67 -12.00 20.33
C MET A 83 -7.59 -12.97 20.83
N ALA A 84 -6.41 -12.94 20.20
CA ALA A 84 -5.26 -13.74 20.63
C ALA A 84 -4.83 -13.38 22.06
N PHE A 85 -4.78 -12.09 22.40
CA PHE A 85 -4.34 -11.61 23.70
C PHE A 85 -5.37 -11.85 24.82
N SER A 86 -6.68 -11.74 24.53
CA SER A 86 -7.73 -12.13 25.50
C SER A 86 -7.63 -13.61 25.91
N THR A 87 -7.27 -14.48 24.97
CA THR A 87 -7.07 -15.92 25.22
C THR A 87 -5.78 -16.18 26.00
N LEU A 88 -4.73 -15.39 25.76
CA LEU A 88 -3.45 -15.46 26.47
C LEU A 88 -3.58 -14.99 27.92
N LEU A 89 -4.27 -13.87 28.19
CA LEU A 89 -4.59 -13.43 29.56
C LEU A 89 -5.41 -14.45 30.34
N SER A 90 -6.24 -15.24 29.66
CA SER A 90 -7.02 -16.31 30.29
C SER A 90 -6.19 -17.56 30.59
N SER A 91 -5.07 -17.76 29.88
CA SER A 91 -4.21 -18.95 29.98
C SER A 91 -2.98 -18.73 30.89
N THR A 92 -2.51 -17.49 31.00
CA THR A 92 -1.54 -17.08 32.02
C THR A 92 -2.31 -16.62 33.24
N GLN A 93 -2.12 -17.25 34.40
CA GLN A 93 -2.47 -16.65 35.68
C GLN A 93 -1.67 -15.36 35.86
N LEU A 94 -2.16 -14.26 35.31
CA LEU A 94 -1.84 -12.91 35.73
C LEU A 94 -3.09 -12.37 36.42
N VAL A 95 -2.85 -11.76 37.57
CA VAL A 95 -3.82 -11.52 38.63
C VAL A 95 -4.99 -10.65 38.14
N ASN A 96 -6.20 -11.04 38.55
CA ASN A 96 -7.49 -10.37 38.32
C ASN A 96 -7.40 -8.85 38.11
N GLY A 97 -7.71 -8.39 36.90
CA GLY A 97 -7.98 -6.99 36.58
C GLY A 97 -8.97 -6.87 35.43
N HIS A 98 -10.26 -6.80 35.75
CA HIS A 98 -11.31 -6.48 34.77
C HIS A 98 -11.15 -5.00 34.38
N VAL A 99 -10.70 -4.70 33.16
CA VAL A 99 -10.69 -3.32 32.64
C VAL A 99 -11.73 -3.20 31.54
N ASN A 100 -12.87 -2.62 31.91
CA ASN A 100 -13.95 -2.27 31.01
C ASN A 100 -13.77 -0.81 30.60
N ILE A 101 -13.44 -0.53 29.33
CA ILE A 101 -13.34 0.85 28.82
C ILE A 101 -13.90 0.91 27.39
N GLU A 102 -14.96 1.72 27.26
CA GLU A 102 -15.66 2.15 26.05
C GLU A 102 -14.81 3.11 25.19
N PRO A 103 -15.11 3.28 23.89
CA PRO A 103 -14.32 4.09 22.98
C PRO A 103 -14.76 5.56 23.07
N GLU A 104 -13.89 6.45 23.54
CA GLU A 104 -14.12 7.90 23.42
C GLU A 104 -13.10 8.55 22.48
N THR A 105 -13.68 9.27 21.53
CA THR A 105 -13.06 10.14 20.54
C THR A 105 -12.80 11.50 21.17
N LYS A 106 -11.60 12.08 20.99
CA LYS A 106 -11.34 13.52 20.70
C LYS A 106 -9.87 13.89 20.88
N ARG A 107 -9.34 14.57 19.86
CA ARG A 107 -8.01 15.23 19.79
C ARG A 107 -7.94 16.44 20.75
N PRO A 108 -6.74 16.83 21.21
CA PRO A 108 -6.39 18.25 21.23
C PRO A 108 -5.02 18.59 20.64
N LYS A 109 -4.88 19.86 20.25
CA LYS A 109 -3.79 20.53 19.51
C LYS A 109 -2.60 20.96 20.42
N LEU A 110 -1.46 21.16 19.75
CA LEU A 110 -0.16 21.69 20.20
C LEU A 110 -0.22 23.11 20.78
N ASP A 111 0.84 23.53 21.50
CA ASP A 111 1.66 24.74 21.26
C ASP A 111 2.84 24.89 22.28
N GLY A 112 4.03 25.32 21.81
CA GLY A 112 4.96 26.19 22.57
C GLY A 112 6.33 25.65 23.06
N GLU A 113 7.43 26.19 22.50
CA GLU A 113 8.87 25.91 22.77
C GLU A 113 9.46 26.50 24.09
N SER A 114 10.53 25.88 24.62
CA SER A 114 11.74 26.57 25.14
C SER A 114 12.90 25.61 25.50
N ASN A 115 14.15 26.09 25.41
CA ASN A 115 15.44 25.37 25.42
C ASN A 115 16.11 25.21 26.81
N GLU A 116 16.81 24.06 26.99
CA GLU A 116 17.95 23.71 27.91
C GLU A 116 17.72 23.69 29.46
N PRO A 117 18.49 22.91 30.27
CA PRO A 117 19.23 21.65 30.06
C PRO A 117 18.71 20.49 30.94
N ILE A 118 19.25 19.29 30.68
CA ILE A 118 18.80 17.96 31.12
C ILE A 118 18.71 17.80 32.65
N SER A 119 17.50 17.58 33.15
CA SER A 119 17.23 16.97 34.46
C SER A 119 16.03 16.02 34.36
N SER A 120 16.12 14.92 35.09
CA SER A 120 15.34 13.69 35.03
C SER A 120 13.86 13.86 35.42
N SER A 121 13.02 14.42 34.55
CA SER A 121 11.57 14.52 34.81
C SER A 121 10.65 14.69 33.57
N LEU A 122 10.95 14.06 32.43
CA LEU A 122 10.13 14.15 31.18
C LEU A 122 9.27 12.91 30.88
N THR A 123 8.89 12.11 31.89
CA THR A 123 8.25 10.80 31.64
C THR A 123 6.73 10.81 31.50
N ASN A 124 6.07 11.97 31.51
CA ASN A 124 4.59 11.99 31.61
C ASN A 124 3.84 12.00 30.28
N ASP A 125 4.50 12.27 29.14
CA ASP A 125 3.80 12.45 27.85
C ASP A 125 4.11 11.37 26.80
N CYS A 126 4.82 10.31 27.18
CA CYS A 126 5.13 9.22 26.25
C CYS A 126 4.00 8.19 26.24
N GLU A 127 3.21 8.20 25.17
CA GLU A 127 2.10 7.25 24.97
C GLU A 127 2.57 5.79 24.99
N LEU A 128 3.75 5.48 24.43
CA LEU A 128 4.28 4.11 24.45
C LEU A 128 4.61 3.62 25.87
N LEU A 129 5.16 4.50 26.71
CA LEU A 129 5.41 4.19 28.13
C LEU A 129 4.11 4.06 28.92
N ARG A 130 3.10 4.88 28.59
CA ARG A 130 1.77 4.78 29.18
C ARG A 130 1.13 3.43 28.88
N ILE A 131 1.12 3.02 27.61
CA ILE A 131 0.60 1.72 27.18
C ILE A 131 1.35 0.57 27.87
N ALA A 132 2.68 0.63 27.92
CA ALA A 132 3.48 -0.40 28.58
C ALA A 132 3.14 -0.49 30.07
N SER A 133 2.93 0.65 30.74
CA SER A 133 2.54 0.70 32.16
C SER A 133 1.13 0.14 32.38
N ASP A 134 0.18 0.46 31.50
CA ASP A 134 -1.20 -0.04 31.54
C ASP A 134 -1.25 -1.57 31.33
N LEU A 135 -0.27 -2.13 30.61
CA LEU A 135 -0.09 -3.58 30.41
C LEU A 135 0.83 -4.24 31.45
N GLU A 136 1.21 -3.51 32.50
CA GLU A 136 2.11 -3.97 33.58
C GLU A 136 3.52 -4.40 33.11
N ILE A 137 3.96 -3.90 31.95
CA ILE A 137 5.29 -4.15 31.39
C ILE A 137 6.26 -3.11 31.96
N GLN A 138 6.91 -3.44 33.08
CA GLN A 138 7.81 -2.55 33.81
C GLN A 138 9.28 -2.66 33.36
N GLY A 139 9.96 -1.52 33.16
CA GLY A 139 11.43 -1.45 33.15
C GLY A 139 12.14 -1.86 31.84
N PHE A 140 11.44 -1.90 30.70
CA PHE A 140 12.03 -2.39 29.46
C PHE A 140 12.61 -1.29 28.57
N ASP A 141 13.81 -1.57 28.03
CA ASP A 141 14.33 -0.88 26.86
C ASP A 141 13.54 -1.37 25.64
N PHE A 142 12.65 -0.53 25.10
CA PHE A 142 11.84 -0.87 23.92
C PHE A 142 12.66 -1.30 22.70
N LYS A 143 13.95 -0.95 22.63
CA LYS A 143 14.87 -1.41 21.58
C LYS A 143 15.13 -2.92 21.63
N LYS A 144 14.95 -3.52 22.81
CA LYS A 144 15.22 -4.94 23.08
C LYS A 144 13.96 -5.73 23.38
N LEU A 145 12.79 -5.09 23.33
CA LEU A 145 11.51 -5.73 23.57
C LEU A 145 11.30 -6.87 22.57
N GLN A 146 10.89 -8.03 23.07
CA GLN A 146 10.55 -9.19 22.28
C GLN A 146 9.09 -9.57 22.51
N VAL A 147 8.53 -10.31 21.56
CA VAL A 147 7.11 -10.70 21.60
C VAL A 147 6.82 -11.63 22.80
N LYS A 148 7.79 -12.45 23.21
CA LYS A 148 7.72 -13.25 24.44
C LYS A 148 7.55 -12.43 25.73
N ASP A 149 8.06 -11.21 25.76
CA ASP A 149 7.93 -10.31 26.92
C ASP A 149 6.49 -9.79 27.06
N LEU A 150 5.68 -9.97 26.00
CA LEU A 150 4.25 -9.64 25.94
C LEU A 150 3.35 -10.88 26.20
N GLY A 151 3.91 -11.97 26.72
CA GLY A 151 3.17 -13.20 27.01
C GLY A 151 2.96 -14.13 25.81
N LEU A 152 3.56 -13.83 24.66
CA LEU A 152 3.55 -14.71 23.47
C LEU A 152 4.78 -15.63 23.49
N SER A 153 4.66 -16.74 24.21
CA SER A 153 5.77 -17.69 24.43
C SER A 153 6.29 -18.40 23.17
N ASP A 154 5.53 -18.39 22.08
CA ASP A 154 5.87 -19.04 20.82
C ASP A 154 5.90 -18.02 19.67
N ASP A 155 7.12 -17.66 19.26
CA ASP A 155 7.37 -16.74 18.14
C ASP A 155 6.70 -17.21 16.83
N SER A 156 6.52 -18.52 16.66
CA SER A 156 5.88 -19.09 15.47
C SER A 156 4.36 -18.89 15.45
N LYS A 157 3.76 -18.34 16.51
CA LYS A 157 2.32 -18.09 16.65
C LYS A 157 1.95 -16.61 16.72
N VAL A 158 2.91 -15.71 16.49
CA VAL A 158 2.65 -14.27 16.44
C VAL A 158 1.83 -13.96 15.19
N PRO A 159 0.56 -13.52 15.31
CA PRO A 159 -0.25 -13.23 14.14
C PRO A 159 0.12 -11.86 13.55
N SER A 160 -0.06 -11.70 12.24
CA SER A 160 0.01 -10.37 11.60
C SER A 160 -1.04 -9.42 12.18
N VAL A 161 -0.79 -8.11 12.13
CA VAL A 161 -1.73 -7.06 12.55
C VAL A 161 -2.32 -6.42 11.31
N PHE A 162 -3.64 -6.22 11.31
CA PHE A 162 -4.34 -5.36 10.36
C PHE A 162 -4.73 -4.08 11.08
N TRP A 163 -4.20 -2.95 10.60
CA TRP A 163 -4.34 -1.67 11.27
C TRP A 163 -5.61 -0.95 10.80
N SER A 164 -6.40 -0.50 11.77
CA SER A 164 -7.50 0.44 11.52
C SER A 164 -7.00 1.80 11.03
N SER A 165 -7.86 2.53 10.31
CA SER A 165 -7.54 3.85 9.75
C SER A 165 -6.91 4.81 10.78
N GLY A 166 -5.93 5.57 10.33
CA GLY A 166 -5.20 6.55 11.11
C GLY A 166 -4.27 5.94 12.15
N TRP A 167 -3.68 4.75 11.90
CA TRP A 167 -2.82 4.10 12.90
C TRP A 167 -1.46 4.77 13.05
N ARG A 168 -0.87 5.29 11.98
CA ARG A 168 0.43 5.98 12.01
C ARG A 168 0.38 7.29 12.78
N GLU A 169 -0.76 7.99 12.78
CA GLU A 169 -0.99 9.21 13.56
C GLU A 169 -0.96 8.92 15.05
N ARG A 170 -1.34 7.71 15.46
CA ARG A 170 -1.37 7.26 16.86
C ARG A 170 0.02 6.88 17.39
N LEU A 171 1.03 6.76 16.53
CA LEU A 171 2.41 6.52 16.98
C LEU A 171 2.94 7.73 17.77
N CYS A 172 3.63 7.44 18.87
CA CYS A 172 4.15 8.48 19.75
C CYS A 172 5.35 9.18 19.11
N ARG A 173 5.32 10.52 19.05
CA ARG A 173 6.38 11.34 18.44
C ARG A 173 7.32 11.99 19.45
N CYS A 174 7.33 11.54 20.70
CA CYS A 174 8.26 12.06 21.70
C CYS A 174 9.72 11.70 21.35
N PRO A 175 10.73 12.43 21.88
CA PRO A 175 12.13 12.21 21.51
C PRO A 175 12.64 10.78 21.72
N SER A 176 12.15 10.10 22.77
CA SER A 176 12.52 8.71 23.05
C SER A 176 11.96 7.74 22.00
N CYS A 177 10.69 7.88 21.60
CA CYS A 177 10.06 7.06 20.56
C CYS A 177 10.65 7.34 19.18
N VAL A 178 10.92 8.59 18.83
CA VAL A 178 11.61 8.92 17.56
C VAL A 178 13.00 8.28 17.52
N THR A 179 13.74 8.29 18.63
CA THR A 179 15.04 7.62 18.73
C THR A 179 14.92 6.10 18.60
N LEU A 180 13.86 5.50 19.16
CA LEU A 180 13.54 4.08 19.00
C LEU A 180 13.28 3.73 17.53
N TYR A 181 12.43 4.50 16.83
CA TYR A 181 12.09 4.23 15.43
C TYR A 181 13.30 4.38 14.50
N LYS A 182 14.16 5.36 14.77
CA LYS A 182 15.46 5.48 14.09
C LYS A 182 16.35 4.27 14.34
N HIS A 183 16.46 3.84 15.59
CA HIS A 183 17.28 2.68 15.96
C HIS A 183 16.81 1.38 15.28
N LEU A 184 15.50 1.20 15.12
CA LEU A 184 14.90 0.03 14.47
C LEU A 184 14.79 0.16 12.94
N ASN A 185 15.27 1.26 12.35
CA ASN A 185 15.15 1.59 10.92
C ASN A 185 13.70 1.54 10.42
N VAL A 186 12.79 2.13 11.19
CA VAL A 186 11.34 2.24 10.85
C VAL A 186 10.83 3.67 10.98
N SER A 187 11.69 4.66 10.74
CA SER A 187 11.29 6.08 10.80
C SER A 187 10.26 6.46 9.74
N TYR A 188 10.19 5.69 8.64
CA TYR A 188 9.17 5.83 7.60
C TYR A 188 7.73 5.70 8.13
N LEU A 189 7.52 5.00 9.26
CA LEU A 189 6.20 4.88 9.87
C LEU A 189 5.62 6.23 10.35
N LEU A 190 6.48 7.25 10.51
CA LEU A 190 6.05 8.59 10.88
C LEU A 190 5.80 9.49 9.67
N ASP A 191 6.18 9.04 8.47
CA ASP A 191 6.03 9.79 7.24
C ASP A 191 4.65 9.50 6.62
N PRO A 192 3.78 10.51 6.45
CA PRO A 192 2.49 10.33 5.78
C PRO A 192 2.64 10.04 4.28
N GLU A 193 3.76 10.45 3.66
CA GLU A 193 4.02 10.21 2.23
C GLU A 193 4.60 8.81 1.97
N ASP A 194 5.06 8.11 3.00
CA ASP A 194 5.55 6.72 2.87
C ASP A 194 4.43 5.70 3.15
N THR A 195 3.24 5.96 2.60
CA THR A 195 2.04 5.11 2.71
C THR A 195 1.66 4.57 1.34
N MET A 196 1.07 3.37 1.31
CA MET A 196 0.59 2.79 0.04
C MET A 196 -0.49 3.68 -0.60
N GLU A 197 -1.38 4.24 0.22
CA GLU A 197 -2.42 5.19 -0.22
C GLU A 197 -1.80 6.39 -0.95
N TYR A 198 -0.77 7.02 -0.38
CA TYR A 198 -0.09 8.13 -1.04
C TYR A 198 0.50 7.74 -2.41
N TYR A 199 1.14 6.58 -2.52
CA TYR A 199 1.69 6.13 -3.80
C TYR A 199 0.61 5.80 -4.84
N LEU A 200 -0.52 5.25 -4.42
CA LEU A 200 -1.67 5.00 -5.30
C LEU A 200 -2.27 6.32 -5.80
N ASP A 201 -2.51 7.27 -4.90
CA ASP A 201 -2.98 8.62 -5.22
C ASP A 201 -2.02 9.36 -6.15
N LEU A 202 -0.71 9.23 -5.90
CA LEU A 202 0.31 9.83 -6.74
C LEU A 202 0.30 9.21 -8.14
N GLY A 203 0.15 7.89 -8.24
CA GLY A 203 0.01 7.17 -9.50
C GLY A 203 -1.23 7.60 -10.27
N GLU A 204 -2.37 7.74 -9.59
CA GLU A 204 -3.63 8.21 -10.19
C GLU A 204 -3.51 9.64 -10.70
N LYS A 205 -2.97 10.55 -9.89
CA LYS A 205 -2.75 11.95 -10.29
C LYS A 205 -1.85 12.05 -11.52
N LYS A 206 -0.73 11.28 -11.54
CA LYS A 206 0.16 11.23 -12.70
C LYS A 206 -0.54 10.71 -13.95
N ALA A 207 -1.38 9.68 -13.83
CA ALA A 207 -2.14 9.15 -14.97
C ALA A 207 -3.13 10.20 -15.53
N ILE A 208 -3.82 10.92 -14.64
CA ILE A 208 -4.74 12.01 -15.02
C ILE A 208 -3.98 13.17 -15.69
N GLU A 209 -2.82 13.54 -15.15
CA GLU A 209 -1.96 14.59 -15.72
C GLU A 209 -1.46 14.21 -17.11
N MET A 210 -0.99 12.97 -17.30
CA MET A 210 -0.58 12.46 -18.61
C MET A 210 -1.73 12.48 -19.62
N GLU A 211 -2.92 11.99 -19.24
CA GLU A 211 -4.10 12.02 -20.12
C GLU A 211 -4.48 13.47 -20.50
N LYS A 212 -4.35 14.41 -19.56
CA LYS A 212 -4.59 15.83 -19.82
C LYS A 212 -3.58 16.41 -20.79
N GLU A 213 -2.28 16.16 -20.59
CA GLU A 213 -1.21 16.62 -21.48
C GLU A 213 -1.38 16.05 -22.91
N GLU A 214 -1.69 14.77 -23.04
CA GLU A 214 -1.95 14.13 -24.34
C GLU A 214 -3.16 14.75 -25.05
N ASN A 215 -4.24 15.02 -24.31
CA ASN A 215 -5.44 15.66 -24.85
C ASN A 215 -5.17 17.12 -25.25
N GLU A 216 -4.37 17.86 -24.49
CA GLU A 216 -3.96 19.23 -24.82
C GLU A 216 -3.11 19.24 -26.10
N ALA A 217 -2.13 18.34 -26.21
CA ALA A 217 -1.30 18.19 -27.41
C ALA A 217 -2.13 17.79 -28.65
N LEU A 218 -3.09 16.87 -28.49
CA LEU A 218 -4.02 16.51 -29.57
C LEU A 218 -4.90 17.69 -29.98
N SER A 219 -5.42 18.45 -29.02
CA SER A 219 -6.24 19.64 -29.27
C SER A 219 -5.45 20.72 -30.02
N GLU A 220 -4.20 20.96 -29.63
CA GLU A 220 -3.29 21.88 -30.31
C GLU A 220 -3.06 21.45 -31.76
N ALA A 221 -2.71 20.18 -32.00
CA ALA A 221 -2.51 19.64 -33.36
C ALA A 221 -3.77 19.73 -34.23
N LEU A 222 -4.95 19.49 -33.65
CA LEU A 222 -6.24 19.61 -34.36
C LEU A 222 -6.60 21.07 -34.69
N SER A 223 -6.13 22.03 -33.90
CA SER A 223 -6.42 23.46 -34.10
C SER A 223 -5.78 24.05 -35.37
N GLU A 224 -4.69 23.44 -35.86
CA GLU A 224 -4.00 23.84 -37.09
C GLU A 224 -4.75 23.39 -38.36
N LEU A 225 -5.72 22.49 -38.22
CA LEU A 225 -6.47 21.91 -39.32
C LEU A 225 -7.82 22.60 -39.54
N PRO A 226 -8.37 22.58 -40.77
CA PRO A 226 -9.75 23.00 -41.00
C PRO A 226 -10.72 22.21 -40.11
N HIS A 227 -11.69 22.89 -39.50
CA HIS A 227 -12.62 22.28 -38.53
C HIS A 227 -13.27 20.98 -39.01
N SER A 228 -13.61 20.86 -40.30
CA SER A 228 -14.19 19.62 -40.85
C SER A 228 -13.21 18.44 -40.81
N VAL A 229 -11.93 18.69 -41.06
CA VAL A 229 -10.87 17.67 -41.03
C VAL A 229 -10.52 17.33 -39.58
N ALA A 230 -10.39 18.34 -38.72
CA ALA A 230 -10.13 18.16 -37.30
C ALA A 230 -11.24 17.31 -36.62
N SER A 231 -12.51 17.62 -36.89
CA SER A 231 -13.65 16.87 -36.36
C SER A 231 -13.65 15.41 -36.84
N HIS A 232 -13.24 15.17 -38.07
CA HIS A 232 -13.17 13.82 -38.64
C HIS A 232 -12.06 12.99 -38.01
N ILE A 233 -10.88 13.58 -37.81
CA ILE A 233 -9.75 12.94 -37.13
C ILE A 233 -10.11 12.64 -35.67
N ALA A 234 -10.69 13.60 -34.94
CA ALA A 234 -11.11 13.40 -33.55
C ALA A 234 -12.12 12.25 -33.41
N ALA A 235 -13.11 12.17 -34.31
CA ALA A 235 -14.07 11.07 -34.33
C ALA A 235 -13.38 9.72 -34.64
N GLY A 236 -12.38 9.72 -35.53
CA GLY A 236 -11.57 8.54 -35.85
C GLY A 236 -10.75 8.01 -34.69
N VAL A 237 -10.08 8.90 -33.96
CA VAL A 237 -9.29 8.53 -32.79
C VAL A 237 -10.19 7.96 -31.68
N ASN A 238 -11.32 8.59 -31.40
CA ASN A 238 -12.27 8.08 -30.40
C ASN A 238 -12.83 6.72 -30.79
N TYR A 239 -13.24 6.54 -32.05
CA TYR A 239 -13.75 5.26 -32.53
C TYR A 239 -12.70 4.14 -32.43
N MET A 240 -11.45 4.43 -32.78
CA MET A 240 -10.35 3.48 -32.63
C MET A 240 -10.12 3.11 -31.16
N LYS A 241 -10.15 4.10 -30.24
CA LYS A 241 -10.01 3.90 -28.79
C LYS A 241 -11.11 2.98 -28.26
N GLU A 242 -12.38 3.30 -28.52
CA GLU A 242 -13.53 2.50 -28.09
C GLU A 242 -13.47 1.05 -28.63
N THR A 243 -13.12 0.89 -29.90
CA THR A 243 -13.02 -0.43 -30.53
C THR A 243 -11.90 -1.28 -29.91
N LEU A 244 -10.77 -0.65 -29.57
CA LEU A 244 -9.65 -1.33 -28.92
C LEU A 244 -10.00 -1.71 -27.47
N GLU A 245 -10.63 -0.80 -26.72
CA GLU A 245 -11.10 -1.06 -25.36
C GLU A 245 -12.10 -2.22 -25.31
N GLU A 246 -13.08 -2.24 -26.22
CA GLU A 246 -14.06 -3.33 -26.31
C GLU A 246 -13.38 -4.68 -26.64
N PHE A 247 -12.41 -4.67 -27.55
CA PHE A 247 -11.63 -5.86 -27.89
C PHE A 247 -10.85 -6.41 -26.67
N LEU A 248 -10.14 -5.54 -25.96
CA LEU A 248 -9.35 -5.92 -24.78
C LEU A 248 -10.24 -6.42 -23.65
N LYS A 249 -11.37 -5.74 -23.38
CA LYS A 249 -12.33 -6.15 -22.36
C LYS A 249 -12.91 -7.54 -22.66
N LYS A 250 -13.33 -7.80 -23.90
CA LYS A 250 -13.84 -9.11 -24.32
C LYS A 250 -12.79 -10.21 -24.15
N LYS A 251 -11.53 -9.90 -24.42
CA LYS A 251 -10.42 -10.85 -24.27
C LYS A 251 -10.15 -11.17 -22.80
N HIS A 252 -10.14 -10.15 -21.95
CA HIS A 252 -10.03 -10.30 -20.50
C HIS A 252 -11.16 -11.18 -19.94
N GLU A 253 -12.41 -10.89 -20.30
CA GLU A 253 -13.58 -11.68 -19.88
C GLU A 253 -13.54 -13.15 -20.37
N SER A 254 -13.00 -13.40 -21.56
CA SER A 254 -12.81 -14.76 -22.09
C SER A 254 -11.61 -15.51 -21.49
N GLY A 255 -10.74 -14.83 -20.73
CA GLY A 255 -9.50 -15.39 -20.19
C GLY A 255 -8.53 -15.92 -21.26
N CYS A 256 -8.60 -15.40 -22.50
CA CYS A 256 -7.78 -15.86 -23.61
C CYS A 256 -6.55 -14.98 -23.81
N VAL A 257 -5.41 -15.63 -24.11
CA VAL A 257 -4.20 -14.95 -24.57
C VAL A 257 -4.50 -14.28 -25.92
N ILE A 258 -4.10 -13.02 -26.05
CA ILE A 258 -4.23 -12.26 -27.30
C ILE A 258 -3.14 -12.72 -28.26
N THR A 259 -3.54 -13.12 -29.47
CA THR A 259 -2.60 -13.55 -30.51
C THR A 259 -2.36 -12.46 -31.56
N GLU A 260 -1.22 -12.52 -32.25
CA GLU A 260 -0.88 -11.58 -33.32
C GLU A 260 -1.93 -11.55 -34.44
N ALA A 261 -2.47 -12.72 -34.82
CA ALA A 261 -3.49 -12.83 -35.86
C ALA A 261 -4.76 -12.04 -35.50
N GLU A 262 -5.11 -11.99 -34.22
CA GLU A 262 -6.31 -11.29 -33.73
C GLU A 262 -6.11 -9.78 -33.73
N ILE A 263 -4.92 -9.31 -33.35
CA ILE A 263 -4.54 -7.90 -33.49
C ILE A 263 -4.56 -7.49 -34.97
N ARG A 264 -3.99 -8.30 -35.86
CA ARG A 264 -4.01 -8.02 -37.31
C ARG A 264 -5.44 -7.95 -37.86
N ALA A 265 -6.32 -8.86 -37.44
CA ALA A 265 -7.73 -8.86 -37.83
C ALA A 265 -8.49 -7.62 -37.32
N LEU A 266 -8.20 -7.17 -36.09
CA LEU A 266 -8.78 -5.95 -35.53
C LEU A 266 -8.42 -4.72 -36.38
N PHE A 267 -7.15 -4.53 -36.69
CA PHE A 267 -6.71 -3.39 -37.51
C PHE A 267 -7.20 -3.48 -38.96
N GLU A 268 -7.39 -4.69 -39.50
CA GLU A 268 -8.00 -4.85 -40.81
C GLU A 268 -9.48 -4.44 -40.80
N LYS A 269 -10.22 -4.80 -39.75
CA LYS A 269 -11.59 -4.32 -39.56
C LYS A 269 -11.64 -2.79 -39.48
N LEU A 270 -10.75 -2.17 -38.70
CA LEU A 270 -10.66 -0.71 -38.58
C LEU A 270 -10.37 -0.01 -39.92
N ARG A 271 -9.57 -0.63 -40.81
CA ARG A 271 -9.31 -0.10 -42.16
C ARG A 271 -10.50 -0.24 -43.11
N GLN A 272 -11.33 -1.26 -42.92
CA GLN A 272 -12.47 -1.55 -43.79
C GLN A 272 -13.75 -0.80 -43.39
N ASP A 273 -13.86 -0.36 -42.13
CA ASP A 273 -15.05 0.37 -41.67
C ASP A 273 -15.12 1.79 -42.27
N GLN A 274 -16.20 2.03 -43.04
CA GLN A 274 -16.43 3.22 -43.86
C GLN A 274 -16.85 4.48 -43.08
N MET A 275 -16.65 4.53 -41.75
CA MET A 275 -17.00 5.74 -40.98
C MET A 275 -16.22 7.00 -41.43
N PHE A 276 -15.19 6.83 -42.27
CA PHE A 276 -14.24 7.87 -42.67
C PHE A 276 -14.00 7.98 -44.20
N GLN A 277 -14.88 7.44 -45.05
CA GLN A 277 -14.89 7.66 -46.52
C GLN A 277 -15.82 8.80 -46.90
#